data_AF-Q19147-F1
#
_entry.id   AF-Q19147-F1
#
_cell.length_a   1.000
_cell.length_b   1.000
_cell.length_c   1.000
_cell.angle_alpha   90.00
_cell.angle_beta   90.00
_cell.angle_gamma   90.00
#
_symmetry.space_group_name_H-M   'P 1'
#
loop_
_entity.id
_entity.type
_entity.pdbx_description
1 polymer ?
#
loop_
_entity_poly.entity_id
_entity_poly.type
_entity_poly.pdbx_seq_one_letter_code
_entity_poly.pdbx_strand_id
1 'polypeptide(L)'
;MRSYLLLCCVAAFGIAETYAETNCTIKGEISCYSCMGRDMENCQSGLTCCKGACFKLEDIKHNVIVKGCVNNREEDASMKVRELNVPLYWANKEKVKGESFFCTGKHYCNNTSRVSFIVSIFSVILALLIIG
;
A
#
# COMPACT_ATOMS: atom_id res chain seq x y z
N MET A 1 -18.73 -25.86 -23.04
CA MET A 1 -18.11 -24.91 -23.99
C MET A 1 -18.29 -23.43 -23.62
N ARG A 2 -19.28 -23.04 -22.78
CA ARG A 2 -19.45 -21.66 -22.29
C ARG A 2 -18.40 -21.21 -21.24
N SER A 3 -17.80 -22.13 -20.49
CA SER A 3 -16.85 -21.79 -19.41
C SER A 3 -15.48 -21.32 -19.88
N TYR A 4 -15.05 -21.68 -21.09
CA TYR A 4 -13.75 -21.27 -21.63
C TYR A 4 -13.70 -19.80 -22.06
N LEU A 5 -14.83 -19.23 -22.45
CA LEU A 5 -14.94 -17.80 -22.81
C LEU A 5 -14.87 -16.87 -21.60
N LEU A 6 -15.34 -17.33 -20.43
CA LEU A 6 -15.22 -16.59 -19.17
C LEU A 6 -13.78 -16.63 -18.61
N LEU A 7 -13.05 -17.72 -18.85
CA LEU A 7 -11.67 -17.90 -18.39
C LEU A 7 -10.69 -16.91 -19.06
N CYS A 8 -10.92 -16.54 -20.33
CA CYS A 8 -10.09 -15.55 -21.03
C CYS A 8 -10.34 -14.10 -20.58
N CYS A 9 -11.56 -13.78 -20.11
CA CYS A 9 -11.87 -12.40 -19.68
C CYS A 9 -11.29 -12.05 -18.32
N VAL A 10 -11.10 -13.01 -17.41
CA VAL A 10 -10.56 -12.72 -16.06
C VAL A 10 -9.02 -12.65 -16.07
N ALA A 11 -8.36 -13.37 -16.99
CA ALA A 11 -6.90 -13.28 -17.15
C ALA A 11 -6.41 -11.94 -17.72
N ALA A 12 -7.27 -11.21 -18.44
CA ALA A 12 -6.90 -9.95 -19.10
C ALA A 12 -6.84 -8.72 -18.17
N PHE A 13 -7.41 -8.78 -16.96
CA PHE A 13 -7.45 -7.64 -16.03
C PHE A 13 -6.36 -7.65 -14.94
N GLY A 14 -5.40 -8.58 -15.03
CA GLY A 14 -4.44 -8.84 -13.95
C GLY A 14 -3.11 -8.08 -13.96
N ILE A 15 -2.76 -7.36 -15.04
CA ILE A 15 -1.39 -6.80 -15.18
C ILE A 15 -1.40 -5.48 -15.97
N ALA A 16 -1.90 -4.43 -15.34
CA ALA A 16 -1.46 -3.08 -15.67
C ALA A 16 -0.72 -2.52 -14.45
N GLU A 17 0.46 -3.07 -14.14
CA GLU A 17 1.44 -2.33 -13.34
C GLU A 17 1.94 -1.20 -14.25
N THR A 18 1.24 -0.06 -14.20
CA THR A 18 1.75 1.17 -14.79
C THR A 18 3.07 1.48 -14.11
N TYR A 19 4.17 1.39 -14.86
CA TYR A 19 5.47 1.85 -14.43
C TYR A 19 5.38 3.37 -14.24
N ALA A 20 4.96 3.79 -13.05
CA ALA A 20 5.01 5.20 -12.68
C ALA A 20 6.49 5.59 -12.62
N GLU A 21 6.87 6.57 -13.43
CA GLU A 21 8.22 7.09 -13.48
C GLU A 21 8.62 7.61 -12.09
N THR A 22 9.85 7.33 -11.69
CA THR A 22 10.38 7.78 -10.40
C THR A 22 10.63 9.28 -10.44
N ASN A 23 10.31 9.99 -9.37
CA ASN A 23 10.72 11.38 -9.18
C ASN A 23 12.09 11.52 -8.50
N CYS A 24 12.79 10.40 -8.23
CA CYS A 24 14.07 10.40 -7.54
C CYS A 24 15.24 10.53 -8.51
N THR A 25 16.16 11.47 -8.24
CA THR A 25 17.36 11.71 -9.05
C THR A 25 18.56 10.87 -8.63
N ILE A 26 18.54 10.34 -7.39
CA ILE A 26 19.65 9.58 -6.81
C ILE A 26 19.45 8.09 -7.08
N LYS A 27 20.49 7.46 -7.64
CA LYS A 27 20.49 6.01 -7.88
C LYS A 27 20.32 5.23 -6.58
N GLY A 28 19.39 4.29 -6.58
CA GLY A 28 19.08 3.42 -5.44
C GLY A 28 18.02 3.98 -4.48
N GLU A 29 17.49 5.17 -4.75
CA GLU A 29 16.30 5.65 -4.05
C GLU A 29 15.02 5.14 -4.71
N ILE A 30 14.03 4.86 -3.87
CA ILE A 30 12.66 4.55 -4.27
C ILE A 30 11.77 5.76 -4.01
N SER A 31 10.78 5.93 -4.87
CA SER A 31 9.75 6.96 -4.71
C SER A 31 8.59 6.39 -3.89
N CYS A 32 8.07 7.17 -2.95
CA CYS A 32 6.98 6.78 -2.06
C CYS A 32 5.92 7.88 -2.03
N TYR A 33 4.65 7.51 -1.88
CA TYR A 33 3.65 8.50 -1.48
C TYR A 33 3.95 9.00 -0.05
N SER A 34 3.78 10.30 0.16
CA SER A 34 3.96 10.98 1.44
C SER A 34 2.76 11.86 1.72
N CYS A 35 1.91 11.46 2.65
CA CYS A 35 0.68 12.17 2.92
C CYS A 35 0.07 11.74 4.25
N MET A 36 -0.86 12.55 4.75
CA MET A 36 -1.71 12.24 5.89
C MET A 36 -3.15 12.47 5.48
N GLY A 37 -3.95 11.40 5.47
CA GLY A 37 -5.37 11.42 5.14
C GLY A 37 -6.23 11.24 6.39
N ARG A 38 -7.43 11.80 6.37
CA ARG A 38 -8.49 11.54 7.35
C ARG A 38 -9.48 10.51 6.79
N ASP A 39 -10.33 9.98 7.66
CA ASP A 39 -11.43 9.07 7.30
C ASP A 39 -10.97 7.79 6.60
N MET A 40 -9.71 7.40 6.83
CA MET A 40 -9.06 6.23 6.20
C MET A 40 -9.01 6.28 4.66
N GLU A 41 -9.29 7.44 4.06
CA GLU A 41 -9.24 7.62 2.61
C GLU A 41 -7.80 7.60 2.11
N ASN A 42 -7.55 6.76 1.10
CA ASN A 42 -6.21 6.56 0.58
C ASN A 42 -5.63 7.85 -0.01
N CYS A 43 -4.63 8.44 0.67
CA CYS A 43 -4.00 9.67 0.20
C CYS A 43 -2.87 9.38 -0.82
N GLN A 44 -2.73 10.25 -1.83
CA GLN A 44 -1.78 10.09 -2.97
C GLN A 44 -1.12 11.42 -3.41
N SER A 45 -1.24 12.50 -2.62
CA SER A 45 -0.89 13.86 -3.07
C SER A 45 0.59 14.22 -3.02
N GLY A 46 1.34 13.74 -2.02
CA GLY A 46 2.76 14.05 -1.87
C GLY A 46 3.66 12.90 -2.28
N LEU A 47 4.87 13.22 -2.74
CA LEU A 47 5.91 12.28 -3.13
C LEU A 47 7.19 12.54 -2.34
N THR A 48 7.90 11.48 -1.97
CA THR A 48 9.20 11.55 -1.29
C THR A 48 10.12 10.44 -1.76
N CYS A 49 11.43 10.65 -1.67
CA CYS A 49 12.45 9.69 -2.07
C CYS A 49 13.22 9.19 -0.86
N CYS A 50 13.51 7.89 -0.81
CA CYS A 50 14.32 7.31 0.27
C CYS A 50 15.11 6.08 -0.18
N LYS A 51 16.17 5.76 0.55
CA LYS A 51 16.99 4.56 0.34
C LYS A 51 16.48 3.32 1.09
N GLY A 52 15.56 3.50 2.04
CA GLY A 52 15.09 2.46 2.94
C GLY A 52 13.83 1.79 2.42
N ALA A 53 12.67 2.22 2.93
CA ALA A 53 11.37 1.63 2.61
C ALA A 53 10.26 2.68 2.54
N CYS A 54 9.26 2.44 1.71
CA CYS A 54 7.98 3.15 1.81
C CYS A 54 7.16 2.54 2.94
N PHE A 55 6.31 3.35 3.58
CA PHE A 55 5.36 2.85 4.56
C PHE A 55 3.93 3.38 4.34
N LYS A 56 2.96 2.61 4.83
CA LYS A 56 1.56 2.98 5.01
C LYS A 56 1.17 2.62 6.44
N LEU A 57 0.81 3.61 7.24
CA LEU A 57 0.35 3.45 8.62
C LEU A 57 -1.14 3.74 8.69
N GLU A 58 -1.88 2.84 9.36
CA GLU A 58 -3.31 2.94 9.61
C GLU A 58 -3.55 3.13 11.12
N ASP A 59 -3.92 4.34 11.53
CA ASP A 59 -4.39 4.65 12.89
C ASP A 59 -5.92 4.57 12.91
N ILE A 60 -6.40 3.37 13.22
CA ILE A 60 -7.82 3.04 13.27
C ILE A 60 -8.55 3.81 14.38
N LYS A 61 -7.87 4.13 15.49
CA LYS A 61 -8.48 4.85 16.62
C LYS A 61 -8.93 6.25 16.19
N HIS A 62 -8.12 6.92 15.37
CA HIS A 62 -8.36 8.30 14.96
C HIS A 62 -8.83 8.45 13.52
N ASN A 63 -9.06 7.34 12.81
CA ASN A 63 -9.37 7.30 11.38
C ASN A 63 -8.34 8.06 10.53
N VAL A 64 -7.06 7.82 10.80
CA VAL A 64 -5.95 8.49 10.10
C VAL A 64 -5.14 7.46 9.32
N ILE A 65 -4.81 7.81 8.08
CA ILE A 65 -3.82 7.09 7.28
C ILE A 65 -2.61 7.99 7.06
N VAL A 66 -1.42 7.46 7.29
CA VAL A 66 -0.16 8.18 7.00
C VAL A 66 0.69 7.35 6.07
N LYS A 67 1.17 7.97 5.00
CA LYS A 67 2.16 7.39 4.10
C LYS A 67 3.43 8.20 4.14
N GLY A 68 4.54 7.54 3.90
CA GLY A 68 5.82 8.21 3.75
C GLY A 68 6.94 7.23 3.50
N CYS A 69 8.14 7.66 3.87
CA CYS A 69 9.35 6.88 3.75
C CYS A 69 10.09 6.76 5.09
N VAL A 70 10.89 5.71 5.23
CA VAL A 70 11.92 5.57 6.26
C VAL A 70 13.27 5.35 5.60
N ASN A 71 14.31 5.94 6.17
CA ASN A 71 15.69 5.76 5.67
C ASN A 71 16.32 4.44 6.12
N ASN A 72 15.79 3.84 7.19
CA ASN A 72 16.23 2.53 7.66
C ASN A 72 15.77 1.44 6.70
N ARG A 73 16.56 0.38 6.60
CA ARG A 73 16.15 -0.84 5.91
C ARG A 73 15.07 -1.52 6.74
N GLU A 74 13.92 -1.74 6.11
CA GLU A 74 12.82 -2.53 6.65
C GLU A 74 12.64 -3.76 5.75
N GLU A 75 12.14 -4.85 6.33
CA GLU A 75 11.82 -6.04 5.56
C GLU A 75 10.63 -5.76 4.64
N ASP A 76 10.72 -6.23 3.39
CA ASP A 76 9.65 -6.07 2.41
C ASP A 76 8.39 -6.79 2.87
N ALA A 77 7.23 -6.16 2.68
CA ALA A 77 5.94 -6.65 3.16
C ALA A 77 5.85 -6.91 4.68
N SER A 78 6.69 -6.27 5.49
CA SER A 78 6.62 -6.37 6.95
C SER A 78 5.57 -5.43 7.56
N MET A 79 5.06 -5.81 8.74
CA MET A 79 4.13 -5.01 9.52
C MET A 79 4.69 -4.75 10.91
N LYS A 80 4.66 -3.50 11.37
CA LYS A 80 5.10 -3.12 12.73
C LYS A 80 4.17 -2.07 13.32
N VAL A 81 3.89 -2.17 14.61
CA VAL A 81 3.19 -1.10 15.35
C VAL A 81 4.16 0.08 15.53
N ARG A 82 3.70 1.28 15.18
CA ARG A 82 4.49 2.51 15.28
C ARG A 82 3.67 3.64 15.85
N GLU A 83 4.35 4.54 16.54
CA GLU A 83 3.86 5.85 16.92
C GLU A 83 4.69 6.90 16.18
N LEU A 84 4.02 7.78 15.45
CA LEU A 84 4.67 8.90 14.76
C LEU A 84 4.61 10.13 15.65
N ASN A 85 5.64 10.97 15.59
CA ASN A 85 5.65 12.24 16.31
C ASN A 85 4.80 13.31 15.60
N VAL A 86 3.53 12.99 15.32
CA VAL A 86 2.56 13.84 14.64
C VAL A 86 1.35 13.99 15.57
N PRO A 87 1.20 15.16 16.23
CA PRO A 87 0.10 15.39 17.16
C PRO A 87 -1.21 15.65 16.42
N LEU A 88 -2.29 15.03 16.89
CA LEU A 88 -3.64 15.19 16.36
C LEU A 88 -4.38 16.29 17.13
N TYR A 89 -4.63 17.43 16.49
CA TYR A 89 -5.26 18.58 17.15
C TYR A 89 -6.69 18.30 17.61
N TRP A 90 -7.40 17.39 16.94
CA TRP A 90 -8.79 16.99 17.26
C TRP A 90 -8.88 15.86 18.29
N ALA A 91 -7.76 15.28 18.69
CA ALA A 91 -7.69 14.16 19.63
C ALA A 91 -6.75 14.50 20.79
N ASN A 92 -6.94 15.67 21.42
CA ASN A 92 -6.18 16.11 22.60
C ASN A 92 -4.64 15.98 22.46
N LYS A 93 -4.10 16.27 21.26
CA LYS A 93 -2.67 16.12 20.92
C LYS A 93 -2.11 14.70 21.07
N GLU A 94 -2.97 13.69 21.09
CA GLU A 94 -2.55 12.30 20.90
C GLU A 94 -1.73 12.17 19.62
N LYS A 95 -0.77 11.25 19.63
CA LYS A 95 0.09 10.99 18.47
C LYS A 95 -0.53 9.93 17.58
N VAL A 96 -0.30 10.07 16.28
CA VAL A 96 -0.68 9.03 15.31
C VAL A 96 -0.02 7.71 15.69
N LYS A 97 -0.82 6.67 15.90
CA LYS A 97 -0.33 5.35 16.30
C LYS A 97 -1.12 4.25 15.61
N GLY A 98 -0.43 3.29 15.01
CA GLY A 98 -1.08 2.25 14.23
C GLY A 98 -0.15 1.19 13.69
N GLU A 99 -0.72 0.27 12.92
CA GLU A 99 0.04 -0.73 12.17
C GLU A 99 0.62 -0.08 10.91
N SER A 100 1.94 -0.18 10.75
CA SER A 100 2.70 0.32 9.61
C SER A 100 3.10 -0.86 8.73
N PHE A 101 2.57 -0.90 7.52
CA PHE A 101 3.04 -1.78 6.44
C PHE A 101 4.23 -1.14 5.74
N PHE A 102 5.30 -1.91 5.53
CA PHE A 102 6.50 -1.50 4.81
C PHE A 102 6.65 -2.25 3.49
N CYS A 103 7.19 -1.56 2.50
CA CYS A 103 7.53 -2.16 1.21
C CYS A 103 8.78 -1.53 0.59
N THR A 104 9.49 -2.32 -0.20
CA THR A 104 10.76 -1.95 -0.85
C THR A 104 10.77 -2.39 -2.31
N GLY A 105 11.81 -2.02 -3.07
CA GLY A 105 12.06 -2.55 -4.42
C GLY A 105 11.17 -2.02 -5.56
N LYS A 106 9.99 -1.43 -5.27
CA LYS A 106 9.10 -0.81 -6.27
C LYS A 106 8.77 0.63 -5.92
N HIS A 107 8.75 1.52 -6.92
CA HIS A 107 8.25 2.89 -6.76
C HIS A 107 6.75 2.86 -6.40
N TYR A 108 6.36 3.73 -5.46
CA TYR A 108 5.00 3.93 -5.01
C TYR A 108 4.33 2.66 -4.45
N CYS A 109 5.12 1.70 -3.93
CA CYS A 109 4.61 0.43 -3.40
C CYS A 109 3.63 0.61 -2.22
N ASN A 110 3.64 1.77 -1.56
CA ASN A 110 2.69 2.14 -0.52
C ASN A 110 1.35 2.70 -1.06
N ASN A 111 1.07 2.56 -2.35
CA ASN A 111 -0.17 3.05 -2.94
C ASN A 111 -1.40 2.42 -2.30
N THR A 112 -1.48 1.09 -2.29
CA THR A 112 -2.57 0.33 -1.68
C THR A 112 -2.32 -1.16 -1.85
N SER A 113 -2.27 -1.89 -0.73
CA SER A 113 -2.26 -3.35 -0.68
C SER A 113 -3.25 -3.83 0.37
N ARG A 114 -4.54 -3.84 0.02
CA ARG A 114 -5.51 -4.85 0.52
C ARG A 114 -6.18 -5.62 -0.63
N VAL A 115 -6.06 -5.13 -1.86
CA VAL A 115 -6.68 -5.74 -3.04
C VAL A 115 -6.04 -7.08 -3.38
N SER A 116 -4.74 -7.27 -3.12
CA SER A 116 -4.06 -8.53 -3.45
C SER A 116 -4.59 -9.73 -2.63
N PHE A 117 -4.95 -9.53 -1.36
CA PHE A 117 -5.54 -10.60 -0.54
C PHE A 117 -6.96 -10.95 -0.98
N ILE A 118 -7.79 -9.93 -1.24
CA ILE A 118 -9.18 -10.14 -1.67
C ILE A 118 -9.22 -10.77 -3.06
N VAL A 119 -8.41 -10.27 -4.01
CA VAL A 119 -8.29 -10.85 -5.36
C VAL A 119 -7.74 -12.27 -5.30
N SER A 120 -6.80 -12.57 -4.40
CA SER A 120 -6.30 -13.94 -4.23
C SER A 120 -7.39 -14.88 -3.72
N ILE A 121 -8.15 -14.50 -2.69
CA ILE A 121 -9.26 -15.31 -2.16
C ILE A 121 -10.34 -15.51 -3.22
N PHE A 122 -10.74 -14.46 -3.94
CA PHE A 122 -11.72 -14.59 -5.03
C PHE A 122 -11.21 -15.48 -6.16
N SER A 123 -9.91 -15.44 -6.46
CA SER A 123 -9.30 -16.33 -7.47
C SER A 123 -9.36 -17.80 -7.04
N VAL A 124 -9.12 -18.09 -5.75
CA VAL A 124 -9.23 -19.45 -5.20
C VAL A 124 -10.68 -19.93 -5.21
N ILE A 125 -11.64 -19.10 -4.76
CA ILE A 125 -13.06 -19.46 -4.76
C ILE A 125 -13.55 -19.70 -6.18
N LEU A 126 -13.16 -18.85 -7.13
CA LEU A 126 -13.52 -19.03 -8.54
C LEU A 126 -12.91 -20.30 -9.13
N ALA A 127 -11.65 -20.62 -8.80
CA ALA A 127 -11.02 -21.86 -9.23
C ALA A 127 -11.75 -23.10 -8.67
N LEU A 128 -12.14 -23.08 -7.40
CA LEU A 128 -12.92 -24.16 -6.78
C LEU A 128 -14.30 -24.33 -7.44
N LEU A 129 -14.98 -23.23 -7.79
CA LEU A 129 -16.28 -23.25 -8.48
C LEU A 129 -16.20 -23.70 -9.94
N ILE A 130 -15.02 -23.68 -10.56
CA ILE A 130 -14.80 -24.16 -11.94
C ILE A 130 -14.44 -25.66 -11.95
N ILE A 131 -13.79 -26.15 -10.88
CA ILE A 131 -13.32 -27.54 -10.77
C ILE A 131 -14.39 -28.46 -10.14
N GLY A 132 -15.25 -27.95 -9.26
CA GLY A 132 -16.38 -28.67 -8.67
C GLY A 132 -17.68 -28.48 -9.43
#